data_AF-A0A6A3D3K0-F1
#
_entry.id   AF-A0A6A3D3K0-F1
#
_cell.length_a   1.000
_cell.length_b   1.000
_cell.length_c   1.000
_cell.angle_alpha   90.00
_cell.angle_beta   90.00
_cell.angle_gamma   90.00
#
_symmetry.space_group_name_H-M   'P 1'
#
loop_
_entity.id
_entity.type
_entity.pdbx_description
1 polymer ?
#
loop_
_entity_poly.entity_id
_entity_poly.type
_entity_poly.pdbx_seq_one_letter_code
_entity_poly.pdbx_strand_id
1 'polypeptide(L)'
;MNANVAVNSCEAYFGNGFTKVADILPAKVASSWFRCHYSETLRTSICEGGKIRMDPSKIEMSRGGEKLEDVIGRREEDELPRFRDGAFVVEGNHGGLKRRNLVGEGFLRKFIPVEGDSRHPIRESVRSIVVVGANDFDCEEWVEEPTLLVTRVEYANLFHTVTDWYSAYVSSRVAGLPNRPHLVFVDGHSQTQLDETWNALFSSLRYAKSFTGPMCFSHVIFSPLGYETPLFRGLDEEIDCHGVSAHDLQQSPDFDKTARLSEFGEMIRAAFDLPVNMHRAGKAASGHNVLFIRREDYLAHPRHEGTVEKRLGNEQEVFDSLSSWASNHVECKVNLINGLFAHMPMKEQVRVVQDASVVIGAHGAGLTHLVSATPNTVLLEIISPKFKRPHFQLIAQWKGLEAHGIDLHGIYADPQLVINRLDRIMRTLGC
;
A
#
# COMPACT_ATOMS: atom_id res chain seq x y z
N MET A 1 -8.67 -9.20 -18.13
CA MET A 1 -7.62 -10.02 -17.48
C MET A 1 -7.31 -11.22 -18.35
N ASN A 2 -6.06 -11.67 -18.34
CA ASN A 2 -5.67 -12.92 -19.00
C ASN A 2 -6.13 -14.10 -18.13
N ALA A 3 -6.96 -15.00 -18.67
CA ALA A 3 -7.49 -16.14 -17.92
C ALA A 3 -6.44 -17.21 -17.60
N ASN A 4 -5.24 -17.12 -18.19
CA ASN A 4 -4.19 -18.14 -18.15
C ASN A 4 -2.99 -17.74 -17.28
N VAL A 5 -3.18 -16.96 -16.21
CA VAL A 5 -2.09 -16.62 -15.29
C VAL A 5 -1.74 -17.85 -14.45
N ALA A 6 -0.49 -18.30 -14.53
CA ALA A 6 0.00 -19.44 -13.78
C ALA A 6 0.03 -19.13 -12.27
N VAL A 7 -0.47 -20.05 -11.45
CA VAL A 7 -0.43 -19.92 -9.98
C VAL A 7 1.03 -19.79 -9.53
N ASN A 8 1.28 -18.84 -8.63
CA ASN A 8 2.58 -18.49 -8.05
C ASN A 8 3.58 -17.86 -9.02
N SER A 9 3.17 -17.50 -10.24
CA SER A 9 3.95 -16.60 -11.08
C SER A 9 3.98 -15.18 -10.51
N CYS A 10 4.93 -14.37 -10.95
CA CYS A 10 5.01 -12.97 -10.54
C CYS A 10 3.78 -12.16 -10.97
N GLU A 11 3.21 -12.43 -12.13
CA GLU A 11 1.94 -11.80 -12.51
C GLU A 11 0.78 -12.25 -11.58
N ALA A 12 0.81 -13.48 -11.05
CA ALA A 12 -0.19 -13.94 -10.08
C ALA A 12 -0.09 -13.20 -8.74
N TYR A 13 1.13 -13.01 -8.22
CA TYR A 13 1.37 -12.23 -7.01
C TYR A 13 1.01 -10.76 -7.22
N PHE A 14 1.50 -10.14 -8.28
CA PHE A 14 1.40 -8.70 -8.46
C PHE A 14 0.15 -8.26 -9.24
N GLY A 15 -1.01 -8.77 -8.83
CA GLY A 15 -2.34 -8.21 -9.17
C GLY A 15 -3.09 -8.86 -10.33
N ASN A 16 -2.46 -9.70 -11.16
CA ASN A 16 -3.15 -10.42 -12.23
C ASN A 16 -3.61 -11.83 -11.83
N GLY A 17 -3.32 -12.28 -10.60
CA GLY A 17 -3.73 -13.59 -10.08
C GLY A 17 -5.20 -13.72 -9.68
N PHE A 18 -5.98 -12.63 -9.69
CA PHE A 18 -7.40 -12.62 -9.33
C PHE A 18 -8.29 -13.16 -10.47
N THR A 19 -8.02 -14.39 -10.92
CA THR A 19 -8.64 -14.98 -12.13
C THR A 19 -9.91 -15.76 -11.84
N LYS A 20 -10.11 -16.22 -10.61
CA LYS A 20 -11.27 -17.04 -10.23
C LYS A 20 -12.43 -16.17 -9.80
N VAL A 21 -13.47 -16.11 -10.62
CA VAL A 21 -14.66 -15.28 -10.34
C VAL A 21 -15.76 -16.12 -9.70
N ALA A 22 -16.26 -15.68 -8.56
CA ALA A 22 -17.55 -16.10 -8.02
C ALA A 22 -18.57 -15.00 -8.28
N ASP A 23 -19.64 -15.31 -9.02
CA ASP A 23 -20.78 -14.41 -9.22
C ASP A 23 -21.91 -14.83 -8.27
N ILE A 24 -22.04 -14.11 -7.15
CA ILE A 24 -22.91 -14.49 -6.03
C ILE A 24 -24.34 -13.98 -6.28
N LEU A 25 -24.45 -12.76 -6.79
CA LEU A 25 -25.70 -12.13 -7.19
C LEU A 25 -25.52 -11.54 -8.60
N PRO A 26 -25.93 -12.28 -9.65
CA PRO A 26 -25.73 -11.81 -11.02
C PRO A 26 -26.65 -10.63 -11.37
N ALA A 27 -26.11 -9.63 -12.08
CA ALA A 27 -26.85 -8.45 -12.54
C ALA A 27 -28.05 -8.75 -13.47
N LYS A 28 -28.09 -9.95 -14.07
CA LYS A 28 -29.22 -10.38 -14.91
C LYS A 28 -30.44 -10.84 -14.11
N VAL A 29 -30.24 -11.12 -12.83
CA VAL A 29 -31.22 -11.85 -11.99
C VAL A 29 -31.82 -10.92 -10.94
N ALA A 30 -31.02 -9.99 -10.41
CA ALA A 30 -31.45 -8.98 -9.44
C ALA A 30 -31.12 -7.57 -9.91
N SER A 31 -31.72 -6.56 -9.28
CA SER A 31 -31.43 -5.15 -9.52
C SER A 31 -30.07 -4.74 -8.96
N SER A 32 -29.63 -5.33 -7.85
CA SER A 32 -28.25 -5.28 -7.35
C SER A 32 -27.43 -6.44 -7.89
N TRP A 33 -26.11 -6.30 -7.86
CA TRP A 33 -25.19 -7.39 -8.18
C TRP A 33 -23.99 -7.44 -7.24
N PHE A 34 -23.40 -8.62 -7.08
CA PHE A 34 -22.22 -8.84 -6.23
C PHE A 34 -21.40 -10.03 -6.70
N ARG A 35 -20.08 -9.83 -6.84
CA ARG A 35 -19.12 -10.85 -7.23
C ARG A 35 -17.79 -10.68 -6.49
N CYS A 36 -16.99 -11.74 -6.47
CA CYS A 36 -15.63 -11.70 -5.95
C CYS A 36 -14.66 -12.31 -6.95
N HIS A 37 -13.53 -11.65 -7.14
CA HIS A 37 -12.37 -12.16 -7.86
C HIS A 37 -11.38 -12.69 -6.84
N TYR A 38 -10.99 -13.95 -6.95
CA TYR A 38 -10.12 -14.63 -6.00
C TYR A 38 -8.77 -14.96 -6.60
N SER A 39 -7.72 -14.70 -5.82
CA SER A 39 -6.35 -15.08 -6.12
C SER A 39 -5.98 -16.35 -5.34
N GLU A 40 -5.71 -17.43 -6.06
CA GLU A 40 -5.21 -18.68 -5.46
C GLU A 40 -3.82 -18.49 -4.85
N THR A 41 -3.00 -17.62 -5.45
CA THR A 41 -1.64 -17.29 -4.99
C THR A 41 -1.62 -16.45 -3.72
N LEU A 42 -2.41 -15.37 -3.67
CA LEU A 42 -2.50 -14.49 -2.50
C LEU A 42 -3.53 -14.96 -1.48
N ARG A 43 -4.28 -16.03 -1.79
CA ARG A 43 -5.33 -16.60 -0.95
C ARG A 43 -6.30 -15.53 -0.42
N THR A 44 -6.63 -14.53 -1.23
CA THR A 44 -7.52 -13.42 -0.88
C THR A 44 -8.43 -13.05 -2.05
N SER A 45 -9.46 -12.25 -1.78
CA SER A 45 -10.41 -11.77 -2.80
C SER A 45 -10.50 -10.26 -2.84
N ILE A 46 -10.74 -9.75 -4.04
CA ILE A 46 -11.31 -8.42 -4.28
C ILE A 46 -12.78 -8.64 -4.63
N CYS A 47 -13.68 -8.17 -3.78
CA CYS A 47 -15.12 -8.25 -4.01
C CYS A 47 -15.67 -6.92 -4.51
N GLU A 48 -16.71 -6.95 -5.31
CA GLU A 48 -17.36 -5.75 -5.81
C GLU A 48 -18.84 -6.00 -6.05
N GLY A 49 -19.61 -4.93 -6.02
CA GLY A 49 -21.02 -4.98 -6.35
C GLY A 49 -21.59 -3.65 -6.76
N GLY A 50 -22.76 -3.68 -7.36
CA GLY A 50 -23.49 -2.49 -7.77
C GLY A 50 -24.87 -2.43 -7.14
N LYS A 51 -25.33 -1.20 -6.92
CA LYS A 51 -26.52 -0.90 -6.12
C LYS A 51 -26.40 -1.51 -4.72
N ILE A 52 -25.41 -1.08 -3.97
CA ILE A 52 -25.15 -1.52 -2.59
C ILE A 52 -25.40 -0.36 -1.62
N ARG A 53 -26.19 -0.61 -0.57
CA ARG A 53 -26.39 0.35 0.52
C ARG A 53 -25.50 0.01 1.70
N MET A 54 -24.68 0.95 2.15
CA MET A 54 -23.95 0.89 3.41
C MET A 54 -24.74 1.62 4.50
N ASP A 55 -24.80 1.05 5.70
CA ASP A 55 -25.40 1.66 6.89
C ASP A 55 -24.31 1.87 7.96
N PRO A 56 -23.78 3.11 8.10
CA PRO A 56 -22.75 3.43 9.08
C PRO A 56 -23.13 3.12 10.53
N SER A 57 -24.42 3.11 10.87
CA SER A 57 -24.87 2.83 12.25
C SER A 57 -24.64 1.38 12.67
N LYS A 58 -24.46 0.49 11.71
CA LYS A 58 -24.21 -0.95 11.91
C LYS A 58 -22.74 -1.35 11.84
N ILE A 59 -21.85 -0.39 11.71
CA ILE A 59 -20.40 -0.57 11.74
C ILE A 59 -19.90 0.02 13.06
N GLU A 60 -19.55 -0.80 14.04
CA GLU A 60 -19.08 -0.34 15.34
C GLU A 60 -17.58 -0.03 15.27
N MET A 61 -17.23 1.24 15.48
CA MET A 61 -15.87 1.80 15.51
C MET A 61 -15.96 3.29 15.89
N SER A 62 -14.83 3.91 16.22
CA SER A 62 -14.65 5.36 16.37
C SER A 62 -14.97 6.10 15.07
N ARG A 63 -15.08 7.42 15.15
CA ARG A 63 -15.46 8.26 14.01
C ARG A 63 -14.40 8.21 12.90
N GLY A 64 -13.13 8.20 13.26
CA GLY A 64 -12.04 8.27 12.29
C GLY A 64 -11.93 9.66 11.67
N GLY A 65 -10.73 9.96 11.18
CA GLY A 65 -10.42 11.24 10.55
C GLY A 65 -10.37 12.42 11.53
N GLU A 66 -10.31 12.16 12.83
CA GLU A 66 -9.98 13.18 13.82
C GLU A 66 -8.51 13.56 13.73
N LYS A 67 -8.13 14.71 14.29
CA LYS A 67 -6.72 15.05 14.43
C LYS A 67 -6.06 14.17 15.47
N LEU A 68 -4.78 13.88 15.29
CA LEU A 68 -4.02 12.99 16.14
C LEU A 68 -4.00 13.46 17.61
N GLU A 69 -3.82 14.77 17.83
CA GLU A 69 -3.81 15.40 19.14
C GLU A 69 -5.13 15.26 19.91
N ASP A 70 -6.25 15.08 19.21
CA ASP A 70 -7.58 14.98 19.81
C ASP A 70 -7.90 13.55 20.32
N VAL A 71 -7.06 12.58 19.99
CA VAL A 71 -7.37 11.15 20.18
C VAL A 71 -6.25 10.37 20.90
N ILE A 72 -5.30 11.07 21.50
CA ILE A 72 -4.17 10.48 22.23
C ILE A 72 -4.68 9.48 23.27
N GLY A 73 -4.07 8.29 23.29
CA GLY A 73 -4.42 7.19 24.19
C GLY A 73 -5.59 6.31 23.72
N ARG A 74 -6.24 6.61 22.58
CA ARG A 74 -7.29 5.75 22.01
C ARG A 74 -6.76 4.35 21.74
N ARG A 75 -7.54 3.30 22.07
CA ARG A 75 -7.15 1.90 21.87
C ARG A 75 -7.44 1.45 20.44
N GLU A 76 -6.69 0.46 19.97
CA GLU A 76 -6.83 -0.07 18.60
C GLU A 76 -8.20 -0.73 18.39
N GLU A 77 -8.70 -1.44 19.40
CA GLU A 77 -10.02 -2.08 19.39
C GLU A 77 -11.19 -1.11 19.21
N ASP A 78 -10.99 0.17 19.52
CA ASP A 78 -11.98 1.22 19.33
C ASP A 78 -12.01 1.69 17.87
N GLU A 79 -10.92 1.52 17.10
CA GLU A 79 -10.77 1.95 15.71
C GLU A 79 -11.10 0.85 14.70
N LEU A 80 -10.84 -0.42 15.04
CA LEU A 80 -11.11 -1.53 14.12
C LEU A 80 -12.63 -1.81 14.02
N PRO A 81 -13.16 -1.96 12.79
CA PRO A 81 -14.59 -2.09 12.58
C PRO A 81 -15.16 -3.42 13.12
N ARG A 82 -16.39 -3.36 13.62
CA ARG A 82 -17.23 -4.55 13.86
C ARG A 82 -18.54 -4.44 13.10
N PHE A 83 -18.83 -5.42 12.27
CA PHE A 83 -19.97 -5.36 11.36
C PHE A 83 -21.17 -6.16 11.90
N ARG A 84 -22.33 -5.50 11.99
CA ARG A 84 -23.61 -6.17 12.24
C ARG A 84 -24.29 -6.49 10.91
N ASP A 85 -25.12 -7.54 10.90
CA ASP A 85 -25.84 -7.94 9.69
C ASP A 85 -26.70 -6.79 9.15
N GLY A 86 -26.52 -6.50 7.85
CA GLY A 86 -27.12 -5.36 7.17
C GLY A 86 -26.33 -4.06 7.28
N ALA A 87 -25.07 -4.10 7.74
CA ALA A 87 -24.12 -3.01 7.53
C ALA A 87 -23.92 -2.73 6.03
N PHE A 88 -24.05 -3.77 5.21
CA PHE A 88 -24.23 -3.66 3.78
C PHE A 88 -25.52 -4.38 3.35
N VAL A 89 -26.21 -3.83 2.37
CA VAL A 89 -27.49 -4.34 1.88
C VAL A 89 -27.49 -4.35 0.35
N VAL A 90 -28.04 -5.41 -0.23
CA VAL A 90 -28.31 -5.53 -1.66
C VAL A 90 -29.78 -5.86 -1.88
N GLU A 91 -30.34 -5.40 -2.99
CA GLU A 91 -31.71 -5.72 -3.40
C GLU A 91 -31.72 -7.05 -4.18
N GLY A 92 -32.56 -7.99 -3.74
CA GLY A 92 -32.77 -9.26 -4.43
C GLY A 92 -33.84 -9.18 -5.52
N ASN A 93 -34.18 -10.33 -6.12
CA ASN A 93 -35.17 -10.40 -7.19
C ASN A 93 -36.55 -9.84 -6.76
N HIS A 94 -37.30 -9.37 -7.75
CA HIS A 94 -38.69 -8.92 -7.64
C HIS A 94 -39.64 -10.07 -7.26
N GLY A 95 -39.63 -10.46 -5.99
CA GLY A 95 -40.46 -11.55 -5.47
C GLY A 95 -40.24 -11.80 -3.99
N GLY A 96 -40.72 -10.89 -3.13
CA GLY A 96 -40.99 -11.14 -1.71
C GLY A 96 -39.92 -11.94 -0.93
N LEU A 97 -38.63 -11.66 -1.15
CA LEU A 97 -37.56 -12.36 -0.45
C LEU A 97 -37.56 -11.96 1.03
N LYS A 98 -37.61 -12.96 1.93
CA LYS A 98 -37.31 -12.76 3.34
C LYS A 98 -35.83 -12.37 3.48
N ARG A 99 -35.55 -11.35 4.30
CA ARG A 99 -34.20 -10.89 4.64
C ARG A 99 -33.30 -12.08 4.97
N ARG A 100 -32.15 -12.18 4.28
CA ARG A 100 -31.16 -13.27 4.47
C ARG A 100 -29.75 -12.77 4.18
N ASN A 101 -28.75 -13.48 4.68
CA ASN A 101 -27.36 -13.18 4.36
C ASN A 101 -27.07 -13.53 2.89
N LEU A 102 -26.28 -12.69 2.23
CA LEU A 102 -25.91 -12.88 0.82
C LEU A 102 -25.01 -14.11 0.64
N VAL A 103 -24.08 -14.30 1.58
CA VAL A 103 -23.13 -15.42 1.58
C VAL A 103 -23.19 -16.20 2.88
N GLY A 104 -22.81 -17.48 2.84
CA GLY A 104 -22.66 -18.33 4.02
C GLY A 104 -21.19 -18.68 4.31
N GLU A 105 -20.94 -19.36 5.42
CA GLU A 105 -19.58 -19.73 5.87
C GLU A 105 -18.78 -20.55 4.84
N GLY A 106 -19.46 -21.41 4.07
CA GLY A 106 -18.81 -22.19 3.02
C GLY A 106 -18.20 -21.33 1.91
N PHE A 107 -18.87 -20.23 1.54
CA PHE A 107 -18.33 -19.25 0.60
C PHE A 107 -17.15 -18.50 1.22
N LEU A 108 -17.35 -17.96 2.42
CA LEU A 108 -16.33 -17.16 3.10
C LEU A 108 -15.05 -17.98 3.30
N ARG A 109 -15.13 -19.24 3.74
CA ARG A 109 -13.94 -20.12 3.89
C ARG A 109 -13.19 -20.35 2.58
N LYS A 110 -13.89 -20.34 1.44
CA LYS A 110 -13.31 -20.62 0.13
C LYS A 110 -12.72 -19.38 -0.54
N PHE A 111 -13.38 -18.25 -0.43
CA PHE A 111 -13.04 -17.02 -1.18
C PHE A 111 -12.38 -15.96 -0.32
N ILE A 112 -12.60 -15.95 0.99
CA ILE A 112 -11.95 -15.02 1.94
C ILE A 112 -11.42 -15.84 3.11
N PRO A 113 -10.49 -16.78 2.86
CA PRO A 113 -9.93 -17.60 3.92
C PRO A 113 -9.18 -16.70 4.92
N VAL A 114 -9.21 -17.09 6.19
CA VAL A 114 -8.52 -16.37 7.27
C VAL A 114 -7.57 -17.37 7.91
N GLU A 115 -6.35 -16.93 8.18
CA GLU A 115 -5.39 -17.71 8.93
C GLU A 115 -5.56 -17.43 10.44
N GLY A 116 -5.84 -18.48 11.20
CA GLY A 116 -6.07 -18.39 12.65
C GLY A 116 -7.47 -17.92 13.04
N ASP A 117 -7.64 -17.70 14.35
CA ASP A 117 -8.93 -17.36 14.97
C ASP A 117 -9.15 -15.84 15.12
N SER A 118 -8.28 -15.01 14.51
CA SER A 118 -8.39 -13.56 14.60
C SER A 118 -9.53 -13.03 13.72
N ARG A 119 -10.14 -11.93 14.16
CA ARG A 119 -11.19 -11.25 13.41
C ARG A 119 -10.60 -10.64 12.14
N HIS A 120 -11.24 -10.88 11.00
CA HIS A 120 -10.80 -10.36 9.71
C HIS A 120 -11.83 -9.35 9.17
N PRO A 121 -11.54 -8.04 9.18
CA PRO A 121 -12.50 -6.99 8.82
C PRO A 121 -13.16 -7.19 7.45
N ILE A 122 -12.39 -7.55 6.41
CA ILE A 122 -12.95 -7.76 5.08
C ILE A 122 -13.92 -8.95 5.05
N ARG A 123 -13.57 -10.09 5.66
CA ARG A 123 -14.46 -11.24 5.81
C ARG A 123 -15.75 -10.85 6.54
N GLU A 124 -15.65 -10.12 7.64
CA GLU A 124 -16.81 -9.67 8.41
C GLU A 124 -17.69 -8.69 7.62
N SER A 125 -17.08 -7.78 6.86
CA SER A 125 -17.80 -6.84 6.01
C SER A 125 -18.64 -7.57 4.97
N VAL A 126 -18.07 -8.56 4.27
CA VAL A 126 -18.77 -9.38 3.27
C VAL A 126 -19.82 -10.29 3.92
N ARG A 127 -19.52 -10.87 5.09
CA ARG A 127 -20.48 -11.66 5.89
C ARG A 127 -21.71 -10.83 6.27
N SER A 128 -21.52 -9.54 6.53
CA SER A 128 -22.59 -8.65 6.98
C SER A 128 -23.58 -8.27 5.87
N ILE A 129 -23.27 -8.57 4.59
CA ILE A 129 -24.15 -8.21 3.47
C ILE A 129 -25.43 -9.03 3.54
N VAL A 130 -26.57 -8.34 3.56
CA VAL A 130 -27.91 -8.97 3.52
C VAL A 130 -28.66 -8.63 2.24
N VAL A 131 -29.43 -9.60 1.75
CA VAL A 131 -30.37 -9.44 0.63
C VAL A 131 -31.72 -9.05 1.20
N VAL A 132 -32.33 -7.99 0.64
CA VAL A 132 -33.67 -7.52 1.00
C VAL A 132 -34.57 -7.41 -0.24
N GLY A 133 -35.88 -7.25 -0.05
CA GLY A 133 -36.81 -6.97 -1.14
C GLY A 133 -36.77 -5.50 -1.57
N ALA A 134 -37.38 -5.21 -2.72
CA ALA A 134 -37.42 -3.86 -3.30
C ALA A 134 -37.95 -2.79 -2.32
N ASN A 135 -38.99 -3.12 -1.56
CA ASN A 135 -39.63 -2.21 -0.61
C ASN A 135 -38.78 -1.93 0.64
N ASP A 136 -37.70 -2.67 0.86
CA ASP A 136 -36.80 -2.53 2.02
C ASP A 136 -35.44 -1.93 1.63
N PHE A 137 -35.28 -1.57 0.34
CA PHE A 137 -34.09 -0.96 -0.24
C PHE A 137 -34.34 0.51 -0.56
N ASP A 138 -34.41 1.34 0.49
CA ASP A 138 -34.50 2.79 0.36
C ASP A 138 -33.12 3.43 0.28
N CYS A 139 -32.93 4.32 -0.70
CA CYS A 139 -31.70 5.09 -0.91
C CYS A 139 -32.04 6.56 -1.10
N GLU A 140 -31.68 7.39 -0.12
CA GLU A 140 -31.84 8.84 -0.20
C GLU A 140 -30.64 9.50 -0.88
N GLU A 141 -29.43 8.98 -0.61
CA GLU A 141 -28.17 9.50 -1.14
C GLU A 141 -27.40 8.44 -1.93
N TRP A 142 -26.78 8.88 -3.02
CA TRP A 142 -26.04 8.04 -3.96
C TRP A 142 -24.63 8.58 -4.24
N VAL A 143 -23.69 7.65 -4.38
CA VAL A 143 -22.39 7.87 -5.03
C VAL A 143 -22.40 7.08 -6.33
N GLU A 144 -22.38 7.80 -7.44
CA GLU A 144 -22.52 7.21 -8.79
C GLU A 144 -21.20 6.64 -9.30
N GLU A 145 -20.10 7.31 -8.99
CA GLU A 145 -18.76 6.93 -9.40
C GLU A 145 -18.21 5.77 -8.54
N PRO A 146 -17.35 4.90 -9.12
CA PRO A 146 -16.79 3.76 -8.41
C PRO A 146 -16.10 4.16 -7.10
N THR A 147 -16.40 3.43 -6.03
CA THR A 147 -15.86 3.68 -4.69
C THR A 147 -15.11 2.47 -4.14
N LEU A 148 -13.87 2.67 -3.71
CA LEU A 148 -13.12 1.68 -2.93
C LEU A 148 -13.46 1.80 -1.45
N LEU A 149 -13.76 0.67 -0.83
CA LEU A 149 -13.79 0.50 0.62
C LEU A 149 -12.44 -0.06 1.07
N VAL A 150 -11.77 0.66 1.98
CA VAL A 150 -10.46 0.30 2.51
C VAL A 150 -10.55 0.26 4.04
N THR A 151 -10.06 -0.81 4.64
CA THR A 151 -9.85 -0.89 6.09
C THR A 151 -8.35 -0.90 6.35
N ARG A 152 -7.85 0.14 7.01
CA ARG A 152 -6.46 0.23 7.46
C ARG A 152 -6.32 -0.46 8.81
N VAL A 153 -5.10 -0.85 9.16
CA VAL A 153 -4.79 -1.40 10.50
C VAL A 153 -3.58 -0.67 11.08
N GLU A 154 -2.38 -0.83 10.51
CA GLU A 154 -1.16 -0.10 10.93
C GLU A 154 -0.99 1.22 10.15
N TYR A 155 -2.03 2.06 10.18
CA TYR A 155 -2.23 3.23 9.30
C TYR A 155 -1.21 4.37 9.44
N ALA A 156 -0.42 4.41 10.52
CA ALA A 156 0.56 5.46 10.78
C ALA A 156 1.99 5.07 10.37
N ASN A 157 2.22 3.80 10.05
CA ASN A 157 3.51 3.31 9.61
C ASN A 157 3.55 3.27 8.08
N LEU A 158 4.54 3.94 7.49
CA LEU A 158 4.65 4.04 6.03
C LEU A 158 4.70 2.69 5.32
N PHE A 159 5.37 1.68 5.89
CA PHE A 159 5.45 0.36 5.25
C PHE A 159 4.06 -0.25 5.09
N HIS A 160 3.31 -0.30 6.19
CA HIS A 160 1.95 -0.83 6.21
C HIS A 160 0.99 0.01 5.36
N THR A 161 1.15 1.34 5.37
CA THR A 161 0.28 2.20 4.56
C THR A 161 0.56 2.04 3.06
N VAL A 162 1.80 1.78 2.66
CA VAL A 162 2.14 1.44 1.26
C VAL A 162 1.52 0.11 0.85
N THR A 163 1.42 -0.88 1.75
CA THR A 163 0.72 -2.13 1.41
C THR A 163 -0.78 -1.90 1.23
N ASP A 164 -1.39 -1.00 2.00
CA ASP A 164 -2.78 -0.58 1.79
C ASP A 164 -2.96 0.21 0.47
N TRP A 165 -2.05 1.13 0.13
CA TRP A 165 -2.05 1.83 -1.17
C TRP A 165 -1.93 0.84 -2.33
N TYR A 166 -1.05 -0.15 -2.19
CA TYR A 166 -0.86 -1.18 -3.21
C TYR A 166 -2.11 -2.06 -3.35
N SER A 167 -2.75 -2.43 -2.24
CA SER A 167 -4.03 -3.16 -2.25
C SER A 167 -5.11 -2.38 -3.03
N ALA A 168 -5.28 -1.09 -2.71
CA ALA A 168 -6.26 -0.23 -3.39
C ALA A 168 -5.96 -0.03 -4.89
N TYR A 169 -4.68 0.08 -5.25
CA TYR A 169 -4.23 0.10 -6.65
C TYR A 169 -4.61 -1.19 -7.39
N VAL A 170 -4.30 -2.36 -6.81
CA VAL A 170 -4.64 -3.65 -7.40
C VAL A 170 -6.15 -3.83 -7.51
N SER A 171 -6.91 -3.46 -6.48
CA SER A 171 -8.39 -3.46 -6.51
C SER A 171 -8.95 -2.67 -7.68
N SER A 172 -8.42 -1.47 -7.92
CA SER A 172 -8.84 -0.62 -9.04
C SER A 172 -8.58 -1.27 -10.39
N ARG A 173 -7.41 -1.91 -10.54
CA ARG A 173 -7.05 -2.64 -11.77
C ARG A 173 -7.89 -3.88 -11.98
N VAL A 174 -8.15 -4.64 -10.92
CA VAL A 174 -8.92 -5.88 -10.97
C VAL A 174 -10.38 -5.58 -11.31
N ALA A 175 -10.96 -4.54 -10.71
CA ALA A 175 -12.30 -4.08 -11.06
C ALA A 175 -12.37 -3.39 -12.44
N GLY A 176 -11.23 -3.10 -13.09
CA GLY A 176 -11.17 -2.49 -14.41
C GLY A 176 -11.64 -1.04 -14.43
N LEU A 177 -11.35 -0.29 -13.36
CA LEU A 177 -11.83 1.10 -13.21
C LEU A 177 -11.11 2.01 -14.20
N PRO A 178 -11.83 2.82 -15.01
CA PRO A 178 -11.23 3.65 -16.04
C PRO A 178 -10.63 4.96 -15.51
N ASN A 179 -11.10 5.41 -14.33
CA ASN A 179 -10.74 6.69 -13.72
C ASN A 179 -10.36 6.47 -12.24
N ARG A 180 -9.78 7.49 -11.60
CA ARG A 180 -9.50 7.48 -10.16
C ARG A 180 -10.81 7.30 -9.38
N PRO A 181 -10.96 6.23 -8.57
CA PRO A 181 -12.17 6.02 -7.80
C PRO A 181 -12.24 6.95 -6.59
N HIS A 182 -13.42 7.07 -6.01
CA HIS A 182 -13.57 7.59 -4.66
C HIS A 182 -13.07 6.55 -3.64
N LEU A 183 -12.72 7.00 -2.45
CA LEU A 183 -12.30 6.14 -1.36
C LEU A 183 -13.11 6.43 -0.10
N VAL A 184 -13.55 5.36 0.56
CA VAL A 184 -14.14 5.38 1.89
C VAL A 184 -13.33 4.47 2.81
N PHE A 185 -12.75 5.06 3.85
CA PHE A 185 -12.19 4.28 4.95
C PHE A 185 -13.33 3.65 5.77
N VAL A 186 -13.27 2.34 5.93
CA VAL A 186 -14.17 1.54 6.77
C VAL A 186 -13.39 1.11 8.01
N ASP A 187 -12.81 2.11 8.67
CA ASP A 187 -12.10 2.03 9.94
C ASP A 187 -12.25 3.37 10.68
N GLY A 188 -11.92 3.37 11.97
CA GLY A 188 -12.04 4.51 12.87
C GLY A 188 -10.72 5.21 13.18
N HIS A 189 -9.65 4.98 12.41
CA HIS A 189 -8.34 5.57 12.69
C HIS A 189 -8.32 7.09 12.41
N SER A 190 -7.52 7.83 13.18
CA SER A 190 -7.34 9.27 13.00
C SER A 190 -6.62 9.62 11.69
N GLN A 191 -6.50 10.91 11.41
CA GLN A 191 -5.70 11.40 10.29
C GLN A 191 -4.21 11.20 10.54
N THR A 192 -3.45 11.08 9.46
CA THR A 192 -1.97 11.06 9.49
C THR A 192 -1.40 11.89 8.35
N GLN A 193 -0.10 12.18 8.39
CA GLN A 193 0.60 12.80 7.26
C GLN A 193 0.53 11.93 5.98
N LEU A 194 0.31 10.62 6.11
CA LEU A 194 0.21 9.69 4.99
C LEU A 194 -1.12 9.85 4.22
N ASP A 195 -2.09 10.58 4.77
CA ASP A 195 -3.34 10.93 4.08
C ASP A 195 -3.10 11.84 2.87
N GLU A 196 -1.94 12.52 2.78
CA GLU A 196 -1.56 13.30 1.59
C GLU A 196 -1.50 12.41 0.34
N THR A 197 -0.91 11.21 0.43
CA THR A 197 -0.88 10.25 -0.69
C THR A 197 -2.26 9.70 -1.00
N TRP A 198 -3.07 9.40 0.01
CA TRP A 198 -4.43 8.93 -0.23
C TRP A 198 -5.26 9.97 -1.00
N ASN A 199 -5.16 11.26 -0.63
CA ASN A 199 -5.80 12.35 -1.36
C ASN A 199 -5.23 12.56 -2.78
N ALA A 200 -3.94 12.28 -2.99
CA ALA A 200 -3.33 12.36 -4.32
C ALA A 200 -3.79 11.22 -5.25
N LEU A 201 -3.93 10.01 -4.72
CA LEU A 201 -4.26 8.80 -5.48
C LEU A 201 -5.75 8.70 -5.87
N PHE A 202 -6.65 9.22 -5.03
CA PHE A 202 -8.10 9.01 -5.15
C PHE A 202 -8.87 10.31 -5.36
N SER A 203 -10.03 10.23 -6.02
CA SER A 203 -10.84 11.41 -6.35
C SER A 203 -11.46 12.09 -5.13
N SER A 204 -11.67 11.32 -4.05
CA SER A 204 -12.02 11.86 -2.75
C SER A 204 -11.66 10.87 -1.66
N LEU A 205 -11.52 11.37 -0.43
CA LEU A 205 -11.32 10.58 0.77
C LEU A 205 -12.41 10.89 1.79
N ARG A 206 -13.14 9.85 2.23
CA ARG A 206 -14.16 9.94 3.28
C ARG A 206 -13.99 8.82 4.28
N TYR A 207 -14.61 8.98 5.44
CA TYR A 207 -14.72 7.93 6.46
C TYR A 207 -16.15 7.42 6.51
N ALA A 208 -16.35 6.13 6.73
CA ALA A 208 -17.68 5.53 6.82
C ALA A 208 -18.55 6.19 7.91
N LYS A 209 -17.95 6.68 9.01
CA LYS A 209 -18.67 7.43 10.06
C LYS A 209 -18.83 8.92 9.76
N SER A 210 -18.33 9.43 8.63
CA SER A 210 -18.59 10.80 8.19
C SER A 210 -19.96 10.96 7.53
N PHE A 211 -20.62 9.86 7.16
CA PHE A 211 -21.98 9.87 6.61
C PHE A 211 -23.00 9.96 7.76
N THR A 212 -24.00 10.82 7.61
CA THR A 212 -25.05 11.06 8.61
C THR A 212 -26.15 10.01 8.59
N GLY A 213 -26.24 9.23 7.51
CA GLY A 213 -27.23 8.17 7.33
C GLY A 213 -26.75 7.08 6.35
N PRO A 214 -27.64 6.16 5.96
CA PRO A 214 -27.34 5.14 4.97
C PRO A 214 -26.96 5.75 3.61
N MET A 215 -25.97 5.15 2.95
CA MET A 215 -25.43 5.60 1.66
C MET A 215 -25.50 4.51 0.62
N CYS A 216 -25.93 4.84 -0.59
CA CYS A 216 -25.95 3.91 -1.70
C CYS A 216 -24.82 4.16 -2.68
N PHE A 217 -24.24 3.08 -3.19
CA PHE A 217 -23.16 3.09 -4.16
C PHE A 217 -23.62 2.38 -5.42
N SER A 218 -23.49 3.07 -6.56
CA SER A 218 -23.76 2.48 -7.87
C SER A 218 -22.74 1.39 -8.20
N HIS A 219 -21.49 1.56 -7.76
CA HIS A 219 -20.43 0.55 -7.83
C HIS A 219 -19.46 0.69 -6.64
N VAL A 220 -19.33 -0.36 -5.84
CA VAL A 220 -18.44 -0.40 -4.68
C VAL A 220 -17.52 -1.62 -4.72
N ILE A 221 -16.26 -1.42 -4.30
CA ILE A 221 -15.21 -2.43 -4.33
C ILE A 221 -14.65 -2.59 -2.91
N PHE A 222 -14.69 -3.81 -2.40
CA PHE A 222 -14.13 -4.21 -1.11
C PHE A 222 -12.67 -4.62 -1.34
N SER A 223 -11.74 -3.75 -0.93
CA SER A 223 -10.31 -4.02 -1.09
C SER A 223 -9.82 -4.96 0.02
N PRO A 224 -8.91 -5.91 -0.28
CA PRO A 224 -8.28 -6.73 0.74
C PRO A 224 -7.38 -5.87 1.64
N LEU A 225 -6.97 -6.41 2.78
CA LEU A 225 -6.05 -5.74 3.71
C LEU A 225 -4.66 -5.64 3.08
N GLY A 226 -3.88 -4.61 3.45
CA GLY A 226 -2.50 -4.48 3.00
C GLY A 226 -1.62 -5.70 3.32
N TYR A 227 -1.91 -6.42 4.40
CA TYR A 227 -1.20 -7.66 4.79
C TYR A 227 -1.41 -8.83 3.82
N GLU A 228 -2.45 -8.78 3.00
CA GLU A 228 -2.78 -9.81 2.02
C GLU A 228 -2.08 -9.56 0.66
N THR A 229 -1.28 -8.50 0.56
CA THR A 229 -0.50 -8.16 -0.64
C THR A 229 0.85 -8.89 -0.68
N PRO A 230 1.49 -9.03 -1.85
CA PRO A 230 2.84 -9.58 -1.96
C PRO A 230 3.86 -8.88 -1.06
N LEU A 231 3.69 -7.57 -0.85
CA LEU A 231 4.61 -6.75 -0.06
C LEU A 231 4.75 -7.23 1.39
N PHE A 232 3.65 -7.70 1.97
CA PHE A 232 3.64 -8.23 3.32
C PHE A 232 3.85 -9.76 3.34
N ARG A 233 3.18 -10.50 2.44
CA ARG A 233 3.32 -11.96 2.38
C ARG A 233 4.74 -12.42 2.07
N GLY A 234 5.47 -11.67 1.24
CA GLY A 234 6.86 -11.98 0.92
C GLY A 234 7.82 -11.91 2.13
N LEU A 235 7.36 -11.40 3.27
CA LEU A 235 8.14 -11.42 4.52
C LEU A 235 8.17 -12.82 5.17
N ASP A 236 7.15 -13.64 4.91
CA ASP A 236 6.97 -14.98 5.49
C ASP A 236 6.97 -16.08 4.41
N GLU A 237 6.83 -15.71 3.13
CA GLU A 237 6.79 -16.61 1.97
C GLU A 237 7.90 -16.26 0.98
N GLU A 238 8.50 -17.26 0.35
CA GLU A 238 9.49 -17.04 -0.72
C GLU A 238 8.77 -16.62 -2.01
N ILE A 239 9.05 -15.40 -2.47
CA ILE A 239 8.50 -14.84 -3.71
C ILE A 239 9.67 -14.46 -4.62
N ASP A 240 10.11 -15.43 -5.42
CA ASP A 240 11.22 -15.27 -6.37
C ASP A 240 10.79 -14.51 -7.62
N CYS A 241 10.60 -13.21 -7.45
CA CYS A 241 10.18 -12.30 -8.51
C CYS A 241 11.20 -11.20 -8.72
N HIS A 242 11.44 -10.84 -9.98
CA HIS A 242 12.36 -9.76 -10.33
C HIS A 242 11.66 -8.64 -11.09
N GLY A 243 11.91 -7.40 -10.68
CA GLY A 243 11.37 -6.24 -11.34
C GLY A 243 12.03 -5.99 -12.70
N VAL A 244 11.21 -5.69 -13.72
CA VAL A 244 11.64 -5.24 -15.05
C VAL A 244 10.73 -4.14 -15.56
N SER A 245 11.08 -3.52 -16.68
CA SER A 245 10.20 -2.53 -17.32
C SER A 245 8.98 -3.22 -17.94
N ALA A 246 7.84 -2.50 -17.98
CA ALA A 246 6.63 -3.01 -18.64
C ALA A 246 6.85 -3.28 -20.13
N HIS A 247 7.69 -2.47 -20.77
CA HIS A 247 8.09 -2.64 -22.16
C HIS A 247 8.86 -3.95 -22.39
N ASP A 248 9.86 -4.25 -21.55
CA ASP A 248 10.66 -5.48 -21.69
C ASP A 248 9.81 -6.72 -21.44
N LEU A 249 8.92 -6.68 -20.45
CA LEU A 249 8.01 -7.77 -20.14
C LEU A 249 6.98 -8.00 -21.28
N GLN A 250 6.56 -6.94 -21.97
CA GLN A 250 5.68 -7.06 -23.13
C GLN A 250 6.39 -7.71 -24.34
N GLN A 251 7.68 -7.42 -24.54
CA GLN A 251 8.47 -7.99 -25.62
C GLN A 251 8.89 -9.44 -25.34
N SER A 252 9.20 -9.74 -24.08
CA SER A 252 9.62 -11.07 -23.62
C SER A 252 8.88 -11.44 -22.33
N PRO A 253 7.66 -12.00 -22.43
CA PRO A 253 6.91 -12.48 -21.27
C PRO A 253 7.72 -13.52 -20.48
N ASP A 254 7.71 -13.39 -19.17
CA ASP A 254 8.51 -14.21 -18.26
C ASP A 254 7.73 -14.38 -16.95
N PHE A 255 7.65 -15.62 -16.45
CA PHE A 255 6.86 -15.95 -15.27
C PHE A 255 7.49 -15.46 -13.96
N ASP A 256 8.81 -15.24 -13.98
CA ASP A 256 9.60 -14.87 -12.80
C ASP A 256 9.89 -13.35 -12.76
N LYS A 257 9.22 -12.59 -13.64
CA LYS A 257 9.37 -11.14 -13.76
C LYS A 257 8.07 -10.38 -13.64
N THR A 258 8.16 -9.15 -13.16
CA THR A 258 7.02 -8.25 -13.02
C THR A 258 7.40 -6.80 -13.28
N ALA A 259 6.49 -6.03 -13.88
CA ALA A 259 6.60 -4.58 -13.97
C ALA A 259 5.67 -3.85 -12.99
N ARG A 260 4.86 -4.61 -12.25
CA ARG A 260 3.67 -4.11 -11.55
C ARG A 260 4.01 -3.22 -10.39
N LEU A 261 5.08 -3.55 -9.66
CA LEU A 261 5.55 -2.66 -8.61
C LEU A 261 6.02 -1.34 -9.26
N SER A 262 6.78 -1.37 -10.36
CA SER A 262 7.23 -0.17 -11.08
C SER A 262 6.09 0.73 -11.55
N GLU A 263 5.05 0.15 -12.15
CA GLU A 263 3.82 0.87 -12.51
C GLU A 263 3.13 1.52 -11.30
N PHE A 264 3.10 0.83 -10.16
CA PHE A 264 2.58 1.39 -8.91
C PHE A 264 3.40 2.62 -8.43
N GLY A 265 4.73 2.56 -8.55
CA GLY A 265 5.62 3.68 -8.27
C GLY A 265 5.44 4.87 -9.21
N GLU A 266 5.22 4.59 -10.49
CA GLU A 266 4.87 5.59 -11.51
C GLU A 266 3.54 6.26 -11.19
N MET A 267 2.53 5.49 -10.76
CA MET A 267 1.25 6.03 -10.32
C MET A 267 1.41 7.01 -9.15
N ILE A 268 2.19 6.67 -8.12
CA ILE A 268 2.44 7.58 -6.98
C ILE A 268 3.10 8.87 -7.47
N ARG A 269 4.16 8.76 -8.29
CA ARG A 269 4.84 9.95 -8.85
C ARG A 269 3.87 10.81 -9.66
N ALA A 270 3.09 10.21 -10.55
CA ALA A 270 2.11 10.91 -11.37
C ALA A 270 1.01 11.57 -10.55
N ALA A 271 0.59 10.95 -9.43
CA ALA A 271 -0.42 11.53 -8.53
C ALA A 271 0.05 12.83 -7.87
N PHE A 272 1.36 13.03 -7.74
CA PHE A 272 2.00 14.25 -7.25
C PHE A 272 2.49 15.19 -8.36
N ASP A 273 2.07 14.98 -9.61
CA ASP A 273 2.51 15.72 -10.79
C ASP A 273 4.04 15.66 -11.03
N LEU A 274 4.67 14.55 -10.62
CA LEU A 274 6.08 14.32 -10.88
C LEU A 274 6.28 13.58 -12.21
N PRO A 275 7.35 13.87 -12.98
CA PRO A 275 7.58 13.25 -14.28
C PRO A 275 7.79 11.73 -14.18
N VAL A 276 7.07 10.93 -14.97
CA VAL A 276 7.24 9.46 -15.00
C VAL A 276 8.31 9.00 -16.00
N ASN A 277 8.45 9.70 -17.13
CA ASN A 277 9.40 9.40 -18.21
C ASN A 277 10.73 10.15 -18.05
N MET A 278 11.47 9.88 -16.98
CA MET A 278 12.82 10.43 -16.84
C MET A 278 13.84 9.56 -17.59
N HIS A 279 14.33 10.04 -18.73
CA HIS A 279 15.43 9.39 -19.43
C HIS A 279 16.75 9.57 -18.66
N ARG A 280 17.46 8.45 -18.47
CA ARG A 280 18.74 8.30 -17.75
C ARG A 280 19.80 9.36 -18.10
N ALA A 281 19.80 9.85 -19.34
CA ALA A 281 20.75 10.84 -19.85
C ALA A 281 20.71 12.19 -19.09
N GLY A 282 19.59 12.57 -18.47
CA GLY A 282 19.47 13.81 -17.70
C GLY A 282 20.10 13.75 -16.31
N LYS A 283 20.09 12.59 -15.65
CA LYS A 283 20.58 12.44 -14.26
C LYS A 283 22.10 12.47 -14.16
N ALA A 284 22.80 11.80 -15.07
CA ALA A 284 24.27 11.75 -15.07
C ALA A 284 24.91 13.11 -15.40
N ALA A 285 24.24 13.96 -16.18
CA ALA A 285 24.77 15.26 -16.60
C ALA A 285 24.87 16.31 -15.47
N SER A 286 24.12 16.13 -14.36
CA SER A 286 24.04 17.09 -13.25
C SER A 286 24.79 16.68 -11.96
N GLY A 287 25.41 15.50 -11.95
CA GLY A 287 25.95 14.84 -10.74
C GLY A 287 24.97 13.86 -10.11
N HIS A 288 25.46 13.08 -9.14
CA HIS A 288 24.68 12.05 -8.45
C HIS A 288 24.07 12.57 -7.14
N ASN A 289 22.78 12.36 -6.98
CA ASN A 289 22.09 12.61 -5.72
C ASN A 289 22.18 11.38 -4.82
N VAL A 290 22.75 11.53 -3.64
CA VAL A 290 22.80 10.51 -2.59
C VAL A 290 21.84 10.95 -1.49
N LEU A 291 20.77 10.19 -1.28
CA LEU A 291 19.78 10.47 -0.25
C LEU A 291 20.10 9.63 0.98
N PHE A 292 20.36 10.26 2.14
CA PHE A 292 20.44 9.55 3.41
C PHE A 292 19.14 9.78 4.21
N ILE A 293 18.30 8.75 4.28
CA ILE A 293 17.06 8.75 5.05
C ILE A 293 17.41 8.54 6.52
N ARG A 294 17.08 9.55 7.32
CA ARG A 294 17.36 9.61 8.76
C ARG A 294 16.07 9.63 9.55
N ARG A 295 16.15 9.24 10.81
CA ARG A 295 15.01 9.17 11.73
C ARG A 295 15.08 10.31 12.73
N GLU A 296 14.03 11.13 12.72
CA GLU A 296 13.77 12.11 13.78
C GLU A 296 12.48 11.77 14.51
N ASP A 297 12.36 12.26 15.74
CA ASP A 297 11.21 12.03 16.60
C ASP A 297 9.98 12.79 16.06
N TYR A 298 8.85 12.09 15.98
CA TYR A 298 7.57 12.67 15.59
C TYR A 298 6.42 11.89 16.20
N LEU A 299 5.31 12.59 16.39
CA LEU A 299 4.07 11.98 16.83
C LEU A 299 3.35 11.39 15.62
N ALA A 300 3.51 10.08 15.42
CA ALA A 300 2.93 9.36 14.30
C ALA A 300 1.51 8.84 14.58
N HIS A 301 1.22 8.51 15.83
CA HIS A 301 0.13 7.61 16.18
C HIS A 301 -0.39 7.87 17.61
N PRO A 302 -1.71 7.71 17.90
CA PRO A 302 -2.30 8.10 19.19
C PRO A 302 -1.78 7.30 20.39
N ARG A 303 -1.22 6.12 20.13
CA ARG A 303 -0.62 5.20 21.13
C ARG A 303 0.90 5.36 21.24
N HIS A 304 1.47 6.33 20.54
CA HIS A 304 2.91 6.54 20.48
C HIS A 304 3.30 7.77 21.31
N GLU A 305 4.37 7.68 22.09
CA GLU A 305 4.85 8.77 22.96
C GLU A 305 5.65 9.84 22.18
N GLY A 306 5.60 9.81 20.84
CA GLY A 306 6.36 10.71 19.97
C GLY A 306 7.83 10.33 19.76
N THR A 307 8.37 9.33 20.48
CA THR A 307 9.76 8.88 20.34
C THR A 307 9.88 7.72 19.36
N VAL A 308 10.55 7.93 18.22
CA VAL A 308 10.71 6.86 17.22
C VAL A 308 11.75 5.86 17.71
N GLU A 309 11.53 4.57 17.46
CA GLU A 309 12.52 3.56 17.80
C GLU A 309 13.86 3.83 17.10
N LYS A 310 14.90 4.08 17.90
CA LYS A 310 16.26 4.33 17.41
C LYS A 310 16.84 3.07 16.77
N ARG A 311 17.06 3.12 15.46
CA ARG A 311 17.69 2.03 14.68
C ARG A 311 19.20 2.23 14.53
N LEU A 312 19.63 3.49 14.54
CA LEU A 312 21.03 3.87 14.54
C LEU A 312 21.25 4.97 15.59
N GLY A 313 22.25 4.78 16.46
CA GLY A 313 22.57 5.67 17.57
C GLY A 313 23.46 6.86 17.17
N ASN A 314 24.08 6.80 15.99
CA ASN A 314 25.05 7.79 15.50
C ASN A 314 24.71 8.32 14.09
N GLU A 315 23.42 8.44 13.73
CA GLU A 315 23.00 8.94 12.41
C GLU A 315 23.62 10.28 12.03
N GLN A 316 23.75 11.21 12.99
CA GLN A 316 24.35 12.52 12.75
C GLN A 316 25.83 12.39 12.37
N GLU A 317 26.60 11.57 13.09
CA GLU A 317 28.02 11.32 12.80
C GLU A 317 28.22 10.71 11.40
N VAL A 318 27.38 9.75 11.03
CA VAL A 318 27.40 9.13 9.70
C VAL A 318 27.08 10.17 8.63
N PHE A 319 26.06 11.01 8.84
CA PHE A 319 25.70 12.07 7.91
C PHE A 319 26.83 13.09 7.72
N ASP A 320 27.43 13.55 8.82
CA ASP A 320 28.53 14.53 8.78
C ASP A 320 29.76 13.97 8.05
N SER A 321 30.05 12.68 8.28
CA SER A 321 31.14 11.98 7.59
C SER A 321 30.87 11.82 6.10
N LEU A 322 29.65 11.44 5.72
CA LEU A 322 29.21 11.37 4.31
C LEU A 322 29.24 12.74 3.64
N SER A 323 28.86 13.81 4.35
CA SER A 323 28.87 15.19 3.85
C SER A 323 30.29 15.65 3.57
N SER A 324 31.22 15.38 4.50
CA SER A 324 32.65 15.65 4.33
C SER A 324 33.23 14.85 3.15
N TRP A 325 32.91 13.55 3.05
CA TRP A 325 33.34 12.72 1.92
C TRP A 325 32.81 13.23 0.58
N ALA A 326 31.51 13.53 0.48
CA ALA A 326 30.86 14.02 -0.74
C ALA A 326 31.44 15.37 -1.20
N SER A 327 31.73 16.28 -0.26
CA SER A 327 32.33 17.59 -0.57
C SER A 327 33.76 17.50 -1.09
N ASN A 328 34.49 16.44 -0.72
CA ASN A 328 35.86 16.18 -1.13
C ASN A 328 35.97 15.17 -2.30
N HIS A 329 34.84 14.66 -2.79
CA HIS A 329 34.84 13.65 -3.85
C HIS A 329 35.10 14.33 -5.21
N VAL A 330 36.30 14.12 -5.75
CA VAL A 330 36.78 14.81 -6.96
C VAL A 330 36.39 14.12 -8.27
N GLU A 331 36.13 12.81 -8.22
CA GLU A 331 35.84 12.00 -9.42
C GLU A 331 34.43 12.28 -9.95
N CYS A 332 33.49 12.60 -9.05
CA CYS A 332 32.11 12.88 -9.37
C CYS A 332 31.52 13.98 -8.50
N LYS A 333 30.61 14.77 -9.08
CA LYS A 333 29.77 15.67 -8.29
C LYS A 333 28.73 14.86 -7.53
N VAL A 334 28.83 14.83 -6.20
CA VAL A 334 27.88 14.18 -5.30
C VAL A 334 27.09 15.22 -4.52
N ASN A 335 25.77 15.18 -4.63
CA ASN A 335 24.87 16.00 -3.82
C ASN A 335 24.28 15.12 -2.71
N LEU A 336 24.72 15.30 -1.47
CA LEU A 336 24.16 14.60 -0.32
C LEU A 336 22.87 15.29 0.14
N ILE A 337 21.77 14.54 0.24
CA ILE A 337 20.46 15.02 0.67
C ILE A 337 20.16 14.45 2.06
N ASN A 338 19.81 15.34 3.01
CA ASN A 338 19.39 14.96 4.36
C ASN A 338 17.88 14.61 4.35
N GLY A 339 17.57 13.32 4.29
CA GLY A 339 16.20 12.79 4.17
C GLY A 339 15.45 12.71 5.50
N LEU A 340 15.05 13.86 6.05
CA LEU A 340 14.24 13.98 7.28
C LEU A 340 12.74 13.89 6.97
N PHE A 341 12.28 12.69 6.57
CA PHE A 341 10.93 12.51 6.04
C PHE A 341 9.79 12.89 7.00
N ALA A 342 9.98 12.74 8.31
CA ALA A 342 8.99 13.14 9.31
C ALA A 342 8.61 14.64 9.26
N HIS A 343 9.44 15.45 8.59
CA HIS A 343 9.29 16.90 8.47
C HIS A 343 9.23 17.38 7.02
N MET A 344 9.11 16.46 6.06
CA MET A 344 8.97 16.78 4.64
C MET A 344 7.53 16.56 4.17
N PRO A 345 6.96 17.43 3.32
CA PRO A 345 5.72 17.12 2.62
C PRO A 345 5.87 15.84 1.77
N MET A 346 4.81 15.05 1.61
CA MET A 346 4.87 13.77 0.91
C MET A 346 5.35 13.92 -0.54
N LYS A 347 4.88 14.97 -1.25
CA LYS A 347 5.37 15.30 -2.60
C LYS A 347 6.88 15.47 -2.67
N GLU A 348 7.49 16.06 -1.64
CA GLU A 348 8.95 16.24 -1.57
C GLU A 348 9.67 14.94 -1.25
N GLN A 349 9.14 14.13 -0.31
CA GLN A 349 9.66 12.79 -0.02
C GLN A 349 9.73 11.92 -1.29
N VAL A 350 8.64 11.90 -2.08
CA VAL A 350 8.59 11.17 -3.35
C VAL A 350 9.59 11.74 -4.36
N ARG A 351 9.72 13.07 -4.46
CA ARG A 351 10.66 13.72 -5.39
C ARG A 351 12.11 13.38 -5.07
N VAL A 352 12.55 13.51 -3.82
CA VAL A 352 13.96 13.25 -3.48
C VAL A 352 14.34 11.79 -3.69
N VAL A 353 13.40 10.86 -3.50
CA VAL A 353 13.61 9.44 -3.80
C VAL A 353 13.60 9.18 -5.31
N GLN A 354 12.71 9.83 -6.05
CA GLN A 354 12.71 9.79 -7.50
C GLN A 354 14.06 10.29 -8.07
N ASP A 355 14.64 11.35 -7.51
CA ASP A 355 15.86 11.96 -8.03
C ASP A 355 17.14 11.27 -7.56
N ALA A 356 17.07 10.43 -6.53
CA ALA A 356 18.21 9.72 -5.97
C ALA A 356 18.86 8.74 -6.96
N SER A 357 20.20 8.76 -7.00
CA SER A 357 21.02 7.69 -7.59
C SER A 357 21.29 6.59 -6.56
N VAL A 358 21.53 6.98 -5.31
CA VAL A 358 21.73 6.07 -4.18
C VAL A 358 20.81 6.50 -3.03
N VAL A 359 20.10 5.54 -2.44
CA VAL A 359 19.32 5.73 -1.22
C VAL A 359 20.00 4.95 -0.09
N ILE A 360 20.42 5.66 0.95
CA ILE A 360 21.03 5.13 2.16
C ILE A 360 20.02 5.26 3.29
N GLY A 361 19.93 4.27 4.17
CA GLY A 361 19.12 4.40 5.38
C GLY A 361 19.26 3.20 6.31
N ALA A 362 19.02 3.43 7.59
CA ALA A 362 18.86 2.33 8.54
C ALA A 362 17.55 1.57 8.27
N HIS A 363 17.53 0.26 8.55
CA HIS A 363 16.36 -0.60 8.40
C HIS A 363 15.13 0.00 9.09
N GLY A 364 14.19 0.55 8.31
CA GLY A 364 13.01 1.23 8.81
C GLY A 364 12.08 1.72 7.70
N ALA A 365 10.81 1.95 8.06
CA ALA A 365 9.71 2.18 7.12
C ALA A 365 9.94 3.26 6.06
N GLY A 366 10.79 4.27 6.31
CA GLY A 366 11.16 5.29 5.31
C GLY A 366 11.76 4.71 4.02
N LEU A 367 12.45 3.57 4.09
CA LEU A 367 12.97 2.88 2.91
C LEU A 367 11.86 2.31 2.00
N THR A 368 10.61 2.24 2.46
CA THR A 368 9.47 1.82 1.62
C THR A 368 9.24 2.77 0.45
N HIS A 369 9.69 4.04 0.54
CA HIS A 369 9.62 4.96 -0.60
C HIS A 369 10.35 4.46 -1.84
N LEU A 370 11.21 3.45 -1.75
CA LEU A 370 11.81 2.76 -2.91
C LEU A 370 10.77 2.29 -3.93
N VAL A 371 9.51 2.10 -3.54
CA VAL A 371 8.43 1.85 -4.51
C VAL A 371 8.32 2.98 -5.54
N SER A 372 8.70 4.22 -5.23
CA SER A 372 8.70 5.37 -6.14
C SER A 372 10.08 5.70 -6.74
N ALA A 373 11.11 4.91 -6.44
CA ALA A 373 12.44 5.11 -7.01
C ALA A 373 12.45 4.84 -8.52
N THR A 374 13.35 5.52 -9.23
CA THR A 374 13.55 5.30 -10.67
C THR A 374 14.42 4.07 -10.94
N PRO A 375 14.39 3.51 -12.16
CA PRO A 375 15.33 2.47 -12.56
C PRO A 375 16.79 2.87 -12.32
N ASN A 376 17.62 1.90 -11.93
CA ASN A 376 19.04 2.06 -11.59
C ASN A 376 19.35 2.85 -10.30
N THR A 377 18.35 3.23 -9.51
CA THR A 377 18.60 3.66 -8.12
C THR A 377 19.17 2.49 -7.33
N VAL A 378 20.22 2.73 -6.54
CA VAL A 378 20.84 1.71 -5.69
C VAL A 378 20.42 1.91 -4.23
N LEU A 379 20.00 0.84 -3.56
CA LEU A 379 19.77 0.83 -2.11
C LEU A 379 21.07 0.45 -1.38
N LEU A 380 21.45 1.24 -0.38
CA LEU A 380 22.42 0.88 0.65
C LEU A 380 21.73 0.86 2.02
N GLU A 381 21.34 -0.32 2.46
CA GLU A 381 20.62 -0.53 3.71
C GLU A 381 21.58 -0.81 4.87
N ILE A 382 21.40 -0.10 5.99
CA ILE A 382 22.14 -0.34 7.24
C ILE A 382 21.25 -1.17 8.18
N ILE A 383 21.65 -2.42 8.44
CA ILE A 383 20.80 -3.43 9.06
C ILE A 383 21.25 -3.65 10.50
N SER A 384 20.37 -3.32 11.45
CA SER A 384 20.58 -3.59 12.86
C SER A 384 20.31 -5.07 13.17
N PRO A 385 21.03 -5.70 14.12
CA PRO A 385 20.84 -7.13 14.42
C PRO A 385 19.44 -7.47 14.95
N LYS A 386 18.71 -6.48 15.48
CA LYS A 386 17.34 -6.64 15.97
C LYS A 386 16.29 -6.70 14.86
N PHE A 387 16.63 -6.29 13.63
CA PHE A 387 15.67 -6.10 12.55
C PHE A 387 16.21 -6.58 11.22
N LYS A 388 16.05 -7.89 10.97
CA LYS A 388 16.60 -8.59 9.79
C LYS A 388 15.54 -9.06 8.79
N ARG A 389 14.31 -8.58 8.91
CA ARG A 389 13.25 -8.96 7.96
C ARG A 389 13.54 -8.31 6.60
N PRO A 390 13.39 -9.01 5.47
CA PRO A 390 13.93 -8.59 4.18
C PRO A 390 13.08 -7.52 3.45
N HIS A 391 12.31 -6.70 4.16
CA HIS A 391 11.32 -5.76 3.60
C HIS A 391 11.85 -4.97 2.39
N PHE A 392 12.95 -4.25 2.58
CA PHE A 392 13.42 -3.27 1.60
C PHE A 392 14.29 -3.92 0.52
N GLN A 393 15.00 -5.00 0.86
CA GLN A 393 15.65 -5.86 -0.13
C GLN A 393 14.63 -6.46 -1.10
N LEU A 394 13.49 -6.95 -0.62
CA LEU A 394 12.42 -7.48 -1.47
C LEU A 394 11.79 -6.38 -2.33
N ILE A 395 11.51 -5.20 -1.77
CA ILE A 395 11.01 -4.06 -2.56
C ILE A 395 12.00 -3.69 -3.67
N ALA A 396 13.31 -3.64 -3.36
CA ALA A 396 14.35 -3.39 -4.35
C ALA A 396 14.37 -4.49 -5.43
N GLN A 397 14.31 -5.76 -5.04
CA GLN A 397 14.26 -6.89 -5.97
C GLN A 397 13.05 -6.83 -6.91
N TRP A 398 11.84 -6.64 -6.37
CA TRP A 398 10.60 -6.54 -7.14
C TRP A 398 10.49 -5.26 -7.97
N LYS A 399 11.28 -4.23 -7.64
CA LYS A 399 11.49 -3.03 -8.45
C LYS A 399 12.54 -3.21 -9.55
N GLY A 400 13.42 -4.20 -9.43
CA GLY A 400 14.60 -4.36 -10.30
C GLY A 400 15.72 -3.39 -9.96
N LEU A 401 15.88 -3.04 -8.67
CA LEU A 401 16.95 -2.18 -8.16
C LEU A 401 18.08 -3.03 -7.59
N GLU A 402 19.28 -2.48 -7.65
CA GLU A 402 20.43 -3.02 -6.94
C GLU A 402 20.34 -2.69 -5.45
N ALA A 403 20.64 -3.65 -4.58
CA ALA A 403 20.58 -3.49 -3.13
C ALA A 403 21.84 -4.05 -2.46
N HIS A 404 22.38 -3.28 -1.52
CA HIS A 404 23.51 -3.65 -0.67
C HIS A 404 23.11 -3.51 0.80
N GLY A 405 23.58 -4.44 1.64
CA GLY A 405 23.41 -4.39 3.08
C GLY A 405 24.72 -4.14 3.82
N ILE A 406 24.65 -3.42 4.94
CA ILE A 406 25.67 -3.35 5.98
C ILE A 406 25.07 -3.94 7.25
N ASP A 407 25.43 -5.17 7.59
CA ASP A 407 25.03 -5.80 8.84
C ASP A 407 25.82 -5.24 10.02
N LEU A 408 25.13 -4.65 10.98
CA LEU A 408 25.72 -4.14 12.21
C LEU A 408 25.75 -5.20 13.31
N HIS A 409 26.72 -5.06 14.22
CA HIS A 409 26.75 -5.82 15.48
C HIS A 409 25.95 -5.15 16.61
N GLY A 410 25.60 -3.87 16.46
CA GLY A 410 24.87 -3.08 17.45
C GLY A 410 24.04 -1.97 16.79
N ILE A 411 23.87 -0.86 17.50
CA ILE A 411 23.18 0.34 16.98
C ILE A 411 24.14 1.39 16.43
N TYR A 412 25.44 1.11 16.40
CA TYR A 412 26.46 2.02 15.90
C TYR A 412 26.92 1.57 14.51
N ALA A 413 26.94 2.47 13.54
CA ALA A 413 27.50 2.24 12.22
C ALA A 413 28.83 2.95 12.11
N ASP A 414 29.88 2.21 11.74
CA ASP A 414 31.19 2.78 11.42
C ASP A 414 31.07 3.70 10.18
N PRO A 415 31.27 5.03 10.31
CA PRO A 415 31.15 5.93 9.17
C PRO A 415 32.10 5.59 8.03
N GLN A 416 33.30 5.08 8.32
CA GLN A 416 34.27 4.70 7.29
C GLN A 416 33.80 3.48 6.51
N LEU A 417 33.15 2.51 7.17
CA LEU A 417 32.55 1.36 6.50
C LEU A 417 31.43 1.80 5.55
N VAL A 418 30.56 2.71 5.99
CA VAL A 418 29.47 3.26 5.16
C VAL A 418 30.05 3.99 3.95
N ILE A 419 31.04 4.86 4.15
CA ILE A 419 31.74 5.58 3.07
C ILE A 419 32.38 4.59 2.09
N ASN A 420 33.12 3.60 2.57
CA ASN A 420 33.79 2.61 1.70
C ASN A 420 32.79 1.82 0.85
N ARG A 421 31.59 1.54 1.39
CA ARG A 421 30.55 0.84 0.65
C ARG A 421 29.89 1.76 -0.38
N LEU A 422 29.60 3.00 -0.01
CA LEU A 422 29.10 4.02 -0.92
C LEU A 422 30.09 4.27 -2.06
N ASP A 423 31.37 4.46 -1.79
CA ASP A 423 32.42 4.68 -2.78
C ASP A 423 32.46 3.57 -3.84
N ARG A 424 32.32 2.31 -3.41
CA ARG A 424 32.21 1.17 -4.35
C ARG A 424 30.97 1.22 -5.23
N ILE A 425 29.83 1.63 -4.68
CA ILE A 425 28.58 1.81 -5.44
C ILE A 425 28.74 2.96 -6.44
N MET A 426 29.36 4.07 -6.02
CA MET A 426 29.58 5.20 -6.91
C MET A 426 30.47 4.83 -8.10
N ARG A 427 31.46 3.96 -7.89
CA ARG A 427 32.27 3.39 -8.98
C ARG A 427 31.47 2.60 -10.02
N THR A 428 30.43 1.87 -9.59
CA THR A 428 29.56 1.16 -10.56
C THR A 428 28.65 2.12 -11.33
N LEU A 429 28.45 3.34 -10.82
CA LEU A 429 27.69 4.40 -11.47
C LEU A 429 28.52 5.26 -12.43
N GLY A 430 29.82 4.97 -12.59
CA GLY A 430 30.72 5.70 -13.50
C GLY A 430 31.51 6.82 -12.83
N CYS A 431 31.54 6.84 -11.51
CA CYS A 431 32.62 7.39 -10.72
C CYS A 431 33.66 6.26 -10.46
#